data_AF-A0A521ZN49-F1
#
_entry.id   AF-A0A521ZN49-F1
#
_cell.length_a   1.000
_cell.length_b   1.000
_cell.length_c   1.000
_cell.angle_alpha   90.00
_cell.angle_beta   90.00
_cell.angle_gamma   90.00
#
_symmetry.space_group_name_H-M   'P 1'
#
loop_
_entity.id
_entity.type
_entity.pdbx_description
1 polymer ?
#
loop_
_entity_poly.entity_id
_entity_poly.type
_entity_poly.pdbx_seq_one_letter_code
_entity_poly.pdbx_strand_id
1 'polypeptide(L)'
;MMNQFFLRVRCVALLIACGSALSARAQTANDSNLNDRRREFDGTPSFGADGFGPRGFGAGGPGPMPEQIKLLSRFDRDGNHRLDVAERKAAREFLAQERTNRPAHGLMGRPPFGFGREEDQSPPQSGPKLAPPAVKSFPDAPLYDAKTLRTLFLEFENADWEKELSDFHNTDVEVTAKLTVDGKVYPNVGVHFRGASSYMMVGEGRKRSLNVSLDFADENQRLYGYRTLNLLNSHEDATFLRTVLFSHIAGEYVPTPKANFVRVVINGECWGIYVNQEQFNKDFVKENFGTTKGARWKAPGSPQGRAGLEYLGEDAAAYKKIYEIKSKDDAKSWTDLIQLCKVLNETPANRLEAALALMLDVDGALKFLALEMTFINNDGYWIRASDYSLYEDTSGRFHVLPHDMNETFSLPGGPGFGGGRRGGGGESTSGVELDPLTGLNDAGKPLRSKLLAVPALREKYLSYVRELAEQWLDWQKLGPLAAEYQALITDAVKADTRKLDSTESFFSSVTNSVPPNAGVRRGPPQISLKSFAEQRRAYLLKPRPKT
;
A
#
# COMPACT_ATOMS: atom_id res chain seq x y z
N MET A 1 -10.69 40.18 -41.61
CA MET A 1 -11.96 39.52 -41.99
C MET A 1 -12.12 38.31 -41.09
N MET A 2 -12.78 38.32 -39.92
CA MET A 2 -13.91 39.11 -39.38
C MET A 2 -15.30 38.60 -39.79
N ASN A 3 -15.83 37.65 -39.00
CA ASN A 3 -17.23 37.51 -38.49
C ASN A 3 -17.33 36.12 -37.80
N GLN A 4 -17.68 35.94 -36.51
CA GLN A 4 -18.84 36.40 -35.70
C GLN A 4 -20.19 35.89 -36.19
N PHE A 5 -20.86 35.02 -35.40
CA PHE A 5 -22.32 35.02 -35.23
C PHE A 5 -22.76 34.40 -33.88
N PHE A 6 -23.88 34.91 -33.36
CA PHE A 6 -24.39 34.83 -31.97
C PHE A 6 -25.20 33.54 -31.66
N LEU A 7 -25.14 32.95 -30.45
CA LEU A 7 -25.84 33.28 -29.18
C LEU A 7 -27.39 33.12 -29.19
N ARG A 8 -27.94 32.30 -28.27
CA ARG A 8 -29.34 32.40 -27.77
C ARG A 8 -29.45 31.97 -26.30
N VAL A 9 -30.41 32.55 -25.57
CA VAL A 9 -30.52 32.54 -24.09
C VAL A 9 -31.98 32.30 -23.63
N ARG A 10 -32.14 31.46 -22.58
CA ARG A 10 -33.22 31.30 -21.55
C ARG A 10 -34.70 31.62 -21.85
N CYS A 11 -35.57 30.68 -21.46
CA CYS A 11 -36.89 30.81 -20.77
C CYS A 11 -37.40 29.36 -20.45
N VAL A 12 -38.29 29.04 -19.48
CA VAL A 12 -38.79 29.67 -18.22
C VAL A 12 -39.28 28.51 -17.28
N ALA A 13 -39.82 28.75 -16.07
CA ALA A 13 -40.18 27.73 -15.07
C ALA A 13 -41.70 27.65 -14.69
N LEU A 14 -42.04 26.78 -13.73
CA LEU A 14 -43.36 26.54 -13.05
C LEU A 14 -44.34 25.62 -13.84
N LEU A 15 -45.23 24.79 -13.25
CA LEU A 15 -45.77 24.69 -11.86
C LEU A 15 -46.46 23.32 -11.55
N ILE A 16 -46.81 23.12 -10.28
CA ILE A 16 -47.86 22.24 -9.67
C ILE A 16 -47.52 20.77 -9.34
N ALA A 17 -47.89 20.40 -8.11
CA ALA A 17 -47.87 19.07 -7.53
C ALA A 17 -49.28 18.47 -7.42
N CYS A 18 -49.37 17.14 -7.36
CA CYS A 18 -50.52 16.44 -6.81
C CYS A 18 -50.05 15.38 -5.80
N GLY A 19 -50.54 15.46 -4.57
CA GLY A 19 -50.38 14.39 -3.59
C GLY A 19 -51.59 13.45 -3.62
N SER A 20 -51.35 12.18 -3.33
CA SER A 20 -52.40 11.19 -3.04
C SER A 20 -51.94 10.34 -1.86
N ALA A 21 -52.68 10.41 -0.76
CA ALA A 21 -52.38 9.70 0.47
C ALA A 21 -52.74 8.20 0.36
N LEU A 22 -51.89 7.34 0.91
CA LEU A 22 -52.32 6.02 1.38
C LEU A 22 -51.87 5.83 2.84
N SER A 23 -52.85 5.65 3.71
CA SER A 23 -52.67 5.31 5.12
C SER A 23 -52.75 3.80 5.31
N ALA A 24 -51.69 3.17 5.81
CA ALA A 24 -51.74 1.79 6.30
C ALA A 24 -50.77 1.57 7.48
N ARG A 25 -51.38 1.38 8.67
CA ARG A 25 -50.86 0.76 9.90
C ARG A 25 -49.35 0.80 10.20
N ALA A 26 -49.03 1.55 11.25
CA ALA A 26 -47.80 1.36 12.00
C ALA A 26 -47.71 -0.06 12.58
N GLN A 27 -46.55 -0.69 12.42
CA GLN A 27 -46.16 -1.91 13.11
C GLN A 27 -44.80 -1.62 13.75
N THR A 28 -44.75 -1.60 15.08
CA THR A 28 -43.59 -1.14 15.85
C THR A 28 -42.44 -2.14 15.78
N ALA A 29 -41.50 -1.90 14.87
CA ALA A 29 -40.18 -2.51 14.91
C ALA A 29 -39.22 -1.59 15.69
N ASN A 30 -38.44 -2.17 16.59
CA ASN A 30 -37.56 -1.47 17.51
C ASN A 30 -36.26 -1.05 16.78
N ASP A 31 -36.26 0.15 16.20
CA ASP A 31 -35.24 0.58 15.23
C ASP A 31 -34.02 1.24 15.92
N SER A 32 -33.17 0.41 16.55
CA SER A 32 -31.95 0.86 17.26
C SER A 32 -30.78 1.22 16.33
N ASN A 33 -31.05 1.56 15.06
CA ASN A 33 -30.04 1.61 13.99
C ASN A 33 -29.93 3.00 13.31
N LEU A 34 -30.05 4.06 14.12
CA LEU A 34 -29.97 5.46 13.67
C LEU A 34 -28.63 6.16 13.93
N ASN A 35 -27.73 5.56 14.74
CA ASN A 35 -26.43 6.17 15.10
C ASN A 35 -25.31 5.89 14.08
N ASP A 36 -25.48 4.95 13.15
CA ASP A 36 -24.44 4.53 12.19
C ASP A 36 -24.32 5.45 10.94
N ARG A 37 -24.84 6.68 11.01
CA ARG A 37 -25.11 7.53 9.83
C ARG A 37 -24.25 8.79 9.67
N ARG A 38 -23.12 8.90 10.37
CA ARG A 38 -22.26 10.12 10.32
C ARG A 38 -20.76 9.90 10.12
N ARG A 39 -20.28 8.68 9.91
CA ARG A 39 -18.89 8.42 9.55
C ARG A 39 -18.78 7.37 8.44
N GLU A 40 -18.82 7.81 7.18
CA GLU A 40 -18.19 7.03 6.10
C GLU A 40 -16.66 7.15 6.21
N PHE A 41 -16.11 6.53 7.25
CA PHE A 41 -14.75 6.72 7.73
C PHE A 41 -13.72 6.26 6.67
N ASP A 42 -12.73 7.09 6.40
CA ASP A 42 -11.49 6.69 5.69
C ASP A 42 -10.37 6.28 6.67
N GLY A 43 -10.68 6.23 7.96
CA GLY A 43 -9.71 6.03 9.04
C GLY A 43 -9.37 4.56 9.30
N THR A 44 -8.08 4.32 9.57
CA THR A 44 -7.39 3.04 9.84
C THR A 44 -7.51 1.96 8.76
N PRO A 45 -6.46 1.13 8.55
CA PRO A 45 -6.60 -0.16 7.89
C PRO A 45 -7.46 -1.10 8.75
N SER A 46 -8.75 -1.22 8.43
CA SER A 46 -9.64 -2.17 9.09
C SER A 46 -9.35 -3.61 8.67
N PHE A 47 -8.40 -4.26 9.34
CA PHE A 47 -8.13 -5.68 9.21
C PHE A 47 -9.35 -6.54 9.60
N GLY A 48 -10.23 -6.79 8.62
CA GLY A 48 -11.28 -7.82 8.60
C GLY A 48 -12.34 -7.74 9.71
N ALA A 49 -13.60 -7.53 9.32
CA ALA A 49 -14.75 -7.70 10.21
C ALA A 49 -15.61 -8.91 9.79
N ASP A 50 -15.91 -9.76 10.78
CA ASP A 50 -17.06 -10.65 10.95
C ASP A 50 -17.38 -11.75 9.91
N GLY A 51 -17.26 -13.01 10.34
CA GLY A 51 -17.88 -14.15 9.62
C GLY A 51 -17.61 -15.57 10.15
N PHE A 52 -18.02 -15.91 11.38
CA PHE A 52 -17.89 -17.28 11.91
C PHE A 52 -18.98 -18.26 11.43
N GLY A 53 -18.55 -19.43 10.95
CA GLY A 53 -19.36 -20.63 10.65
C GLY A 53 -18.58 -21.92 10.94
N PRO A 54 -19.23 -23.08 11.17
CA PRO A 54 -18.67 -24.17 11.97
C PRO A 54 -17.54 -24.99 11.30
N ARG A 55 -16.70 -25.57 12.17
CA ARG A 55 -15.46 -26.32 11.85
C ARG A 55 -15.65 -27.46 10.84
N GLY A 56 -14.82 -27.47 9.81
CA GLY A 56 -14.50 -28.66 9.01
C GLY A 56 -12.97 -28.89 8.99
N PHE A 57 -12.52 -30.10 9.35
CA PHE A 57 -11.09 -30.45 9.32
C PHE A 57 -10.63 -30.70 7.88
N GLY A 58 -9.59 -29.99 7.42
CA GLY A 58 -9.03 -30.16 6.07
C GLY A 58 -7.61 -29.59 5.94
N ALA A 59 -6.72 -30.35 5.31
CA ALA A 59 -5.28 -30.17 5.22
C ALA A 59 -4.75 -28.72 5.01
N GLY A 60 -3.96 -28.23 5.98
CA GLY A 60 -2.72 -27.48 5.74
C GLY A 60 -2.79 -26.11 5.03
N GLY A 61 -3.96 -25.47 4.95
CA GLY A 61 -4.06 -24.09 4.47
C GLY A 61 -3.51 -23.06 5.49
N PRO A 62 -3.09 -21.87 5.05
CA PRO A 62 -2.79 -20.77 5.97
C PRO A 62 -4.04 -20.43 6.80
N GLY A 63 -3.86 -20.18 8.09
CA GLY A 63 -4.95 -19.74 8.97
C GLY A 63 -5.49 -18.36 8.54
N PRO A 64 -6.72 -18.00 8.95
CA PRO A 64 -7.25 -16.67 8.70
C PRO A 64 -6.33 -15.60 9.30
N MET A 65 -6.27 -14.44 8.64
CA MET A 65 -5.69 -13.23 9.23
C MET A 65 -6.34 -12.98 10.60
N PRO A 66 -5.59 -12.56 11.64
CA PRO A 66 -6.20 -12.23 12.92
C PRO A 66 -7.21 -11.10 12.74
N GLU A 67 -8.47 -11.34 13.11
CA GLU A 67 -9.48 -10.27 13.19
C GLU A 67 -9.00 -9.20 14.18
N GLN A 68 -9.12 -7.93 13.78
CA GLN A 68 -8.74 -6.79 14.61
C GLN A 68 -9.53 -6.79 15.93
N ILE A 69 -8.84 -6.73 17.07
CA ILE A 69 -9.51 -6.71 18.37
C ILE A 69 -10.22 -5.36 18.54
N LYS A 70 -11.55 -5.36 18.53
CA LYS A 70 -12.37 -4.17 18.77
C LYS A 70 -12.38 -3.82 20.27
N LEU A 71 -11.75 -2.71 20.61
CA LEU A 71 -11.59 -2.15 21.95
C LEU A 71 -12.31 -0.82 22.12
N LEU A 72 -12.44 0.00 21.05
CA LEU A 72 -13.17 1.28 21.12
C LEU A 72 -14.57 1.09 21.73
N SER A 73 -15.35 0.15 21.19
CA SER A 73 -16.70 -0.18 21.68
C SER A 73 -16.79 -0.72 23.12
N ARG A 74 -15.65 -0.95 23.79
CA ARG A 74 -15.57 -1.44 25.18
C ARG A 74 -15.01 -0.39 26.14
N PHE A 75 -14.16 0.52 25.65
CA PHE A 75 -13.35 1.41 26.50
C PHE A 75 -13.60 2.90 26.25
N ASP A 76 -14.22 3.29 25.13
CA ASP A 76 -14.67 4.67 24.86
C ASP A 76 -15.90 4.97 25.72
N ARG A 77 -15.72 5.79 26.76
CA ARG A 77 -16.77 6.11 27.76
C ARG A 77 -17.50 7.41 27.47
N ASP A 78 -16.87 8.35 26.77
CA ASP A 78 -17.48 9.65 26.43
C ASP A 78 -18.13 9.64 25.04
N GLY A 79 -17.92 8.59 24.24
CA GLY A 79 -18.50 8.39 22.91
C GLY A 79 -17.82 9.22 21.83
N ASN A 80 -16.59 9.68 22.04
CA ASN A 80 -15.88 10.55 21.09
C ASN A 80 -15.21 9.77 19.93
N HIS A 81 -15.22 8.43 19.99
CA HIS A 81 -14.61 7.47 19.05
C HIS A 81 -13.06 7.45 19.03
N ARG A 82 -12.43 7.75 20.16
CA ARG A 82 -11.00 7.57 20.45
C ARG A 82 -10.85 7.19 21.93
N LEU A 83 -9.70 6.69 22.34
CA LEU A 83 -9.43 6.39 23.76
C LEU A 83 -8.49 7.44 24.35
N ASP A 84 -8.87 8.03 25.49
CA ASP A 84 -8.00 8.89 26.29
C ASP A 84 -6.88 8.09 27.00
N VAL A 85 -5.98 8.77 27.73
CA VAL A 85 -4.87 8.11 28.45
C VAL A 85 -5.35 7.08 29.48
N ALA A 86 -6.45 7.35 30.20
CA ALA A 86 -6.99 6.45 31.21
C ALA A 86 -7.74 5.26 30.59
N GLU A 87 -8.45 5.48 29.48
CA GLU A 87 -9.13 4.44 28.72
C GLU A 87 -8.15 3.53 27.99
N ARG A 88 -7.11 4.08 27.35
CA ARG A 88 -6.01 3.31 26.75
C ARG A 88 -5.27 2.48 27.81
N LYS A 89 -5.06 3.02 29.02
CA LYS A 89 -4.48 2.25 30.13
C LYS A 89 -5.36 1.05 30.48
N ALA A 90 -6.67 1.23 30.67
CA ALA A 90 -7.60 0.14 30.95
C ALA A 90 -7.66 -0.90 29.81
N ALA A 91 -7.62 -0.44 28.56
CA ALA A 91 -7.58 -1.32 27.39
C ALA A 91 -6.29 -2.17 27.33
N ARG A 92 -5.13 -1.59 27.69
CA ARG A 92 -3.84 -2.31 27.79
C ARG A 92 -3.84 -3.33 28.93
N GLU A 93 -4.42 -2.99 30.08
CA GLU A 93 -4.60 -3.92 31.21
C GLU A 93 -5.49 -5.12 30.80
N PHE A 94 -6.57 -4.87 30.07
CA PHE A 94 -7.41 -5.93 29.49
C PHE A 94 -6.65 -6.80 28.48
N LEU A 95 -5.90 -6.20 27.54
CA LEU A 95 -5.07 -6.93 26.58
C LEU A 95 -3.98 -7.78 27.27
N ALA A 96 -3.41 -7.31 28.37
CA ALA A 96 -2.46 -8.09 29.16
C ALA A 96 -3.12 -9.33 29.79
N GLN A 97 -4.32 -9.18 30.36
CA GLN A 97 -5.09 -10.30 30.92
C GLN A 97 -5.52 -11.32 29.84
N GLU A 98 -5.97 -10.85 28.67
CA GLU A 98 -6.25 -11.70 27.51
C GLU A 98 -5.01 -12.50 27.07
N ARG A 99 -3.83 -11.89 27.08
CA ARG A 99 -2.56 -12.56 26.75
C ARG A 99 -2.19 -13.63 27.78
N THR A 100 -2.45 -13.42 29.08
CA THR A 100 -2.18 -14.43 30.13
C THR A 100 -3.21 -15.57 30.18
N ASN A 101 -4.45 -15.31 29.78
CA ASN A 101 -5.55 -16.28 29.89
C ASN A 101 -5.65 -17.24 28.68
N ARG A 102 -4.93 -16.97 27.58
CA ARG A 102 -4.87 -17.88 26.43
C ARG A 102 -3.88 -19.02 26.71
N PRO A 103 -4.27 -20.30 26.54
CA PRO A 103 -3.31 -21.40 26.61
C PRO A 103 -2.24 -21.20 25.54
N ALA A 104 -1.00 -21.59 25.84
CA ALA A 104 0.17 -21.36 24.99
C ALA A 104 0.16 -22.22 23.70
N HIS A 105 -0.74 -21.92 22.77
CA HIS A 105 -0.61 -22.37 21.39
C HIS A 105 0.51 -21.56 20.72
N GLY A 106 1.68 -22.19 20.69
CA GLY A 106 2.94 -21.55 20.35
C GLY A 106 3.00 -21.04 18.90
N LEU A 107 3.07 -19.71 18.77
CA LEU A 107 3.61 -19.01 17.60
C LEU A 107 4.25 -17.64 17.95
N MET A 108 4.47 -17.38 19.24
CA MET A 108 5.30 -16.27 19.74
C MET A 108 6.69 -16.80 20.10
N GLY A 109 7.75 -16.29 19.46
CA GLY A 109 9.13 -16.50 19.89
C GLY A 109 10.02 -17.44 19.07
N ARG A 110 9.58 -17.92 17.89
CA ARG A 110 10.50 -18.57 16.92
C ARG A 110 10.26 -17.98 15.52
N PRO A 111 11.24 -17.30 14.90
CA PRO A 111 11.05 -16.75 13.56
C PRO A 111 10.75 -17.90 12.60
N PRO A 112 9.69 -17.83 11.77
CA PRO A 112 9.41 -18.85 10.78
C PRO A 112 10.59 -18.89 9.80
N PHE A 113 11.27 -20.04 9.74
CA PHE A 113 12.39 -20.39 8.84
C PHE A 113 13.17 -19.20 8.27
N GLY A 114 14.26 -18.79 8.95
CA GLY A 114 15.01 -17.58 8.63
C GLY A 114 15.22 -17.30 7.13
N PHE A 115 14.37 -16.42 6.60
CA PHE A 115 14.46 -15.75 5.30
C PHE A 115 14.61 -14.23 5.45
N GLY A 116 14.78 -13.75 6.69
CA GLY A 116 15.14 -12.35 6.96
C GLY A 116 16.55 -12.06 6.47
N ARG A 117 16.70 -10.88 5.86
CA ARG A 117 17.98 -10.22 5.56
C ARG A 117 18.72 -9.92 6.88
N GLU A 118 20.05 -9.85 6.85
CA GLU A 118 20.83 -9.31 7.97
C GLU A 118 20.58 -7.79 8.07
N GLU A 119 19.50 -7.41 8.77
CA GLU A 119 19.34 -6.05 9.29
C GLU A 119 20.44 -5.75 10.32
N ASP A 120 20.73 -4.48 10.57
CA ASP A 120 21.67 -4.05 11.61
C ASP A 120 21.30 -4.60 13.00
N GLN A 121 21.98 -5.68 13.40
CA GLN A 121 21.78 -6.40 14.66
C GLN A 121 22.37 -5.67 15.89
N SER A 122 22.96 -4.48 15.73
CA SER A 122 23.46 -3.74 16.88
C SER A 122 22.30 -3.34 17.83
N PRO A 123 22.56 -3.14 19.14
CA PRO A 123 21.54 -2.63 20.04
C PRO A 123 21.01 -1.27 19.57
N PRO A 124 19.69 -1.02 19.53
CA PRO A 124 19.15 0.26 19.08
C PRO A 124 19.67 1.40 19.98
N GLN A 125 20.15 2.46 19.35
CA GLN A 125 20.70 3.63 20.04
C GLN A 125 19.75 4.82 19.92
N SER A 126 19.68 5.64 20.98
CA SER A 126 18.95 6.91 20.93
C SER A 126 19.49 7.82 19.85
N GLY A 127 18.56 8.43 19.10
CA GLY A 127 18.89 9.38 18.05
C GLY A 127 19.29 10.75 18.61
N PRO A 128 19.88 11.62 17.77
CA PRO A 128 20.16 13.00 18.18
C PRO A 128 18.87 13.73 18.57
N LYS A 129 18.93 14.57 19.60
CA LYS A 129 17.80 15.43 19.96
C LYS A 129 17.62 16.53 18.91
N LEU A 130 16.37 16.80 18.53
CA LEU A 130 16.02 17.75 17.49
C LEU A 130 14.70 18.45 17.85
N ALA A 131 14.66 19.78 17.67
CA ALA A 131 13.51 20.61 18.00
C ALA A 131 13.03 21.41 16.77
N PRO A 132 11.76 21.85 16.70
CA PRO A 132 11.22 22.56 15.54
C PRO A 132 12.03 23.77 15.04
N PRO A 133 12.63 24.63 15.89
CA PRO A 133 13.45 25.76 15.42
C PRO A 133 14.78 25.36 14.76
N ALA A 134 15.22 24.11 14.93
CA ALA A 134 16.51 23.63 14.41
C ALA A 134 16.42 23.02 13.00
N VAL A 135 15.25 23.10 12.34
CA VAL A 135 15.04 22.56 10.99
C VAL A 135 14.44 23.60 10.06
N LYS A 136 14.78 23.50 8.76
CA LYS A 136 14.14 24.31 7.72
C LYS A 136 12.66 23.93 7.60
N SER A 137 11.82 24.95 7.47
CA SER A 137 10.39 24.82 7.14
C SER A 137 10.15 25.12 5.66
N PHE A 138 9.11 24.52 5.09
CA PHE A 138 8.77 24.60 3.66
C PHE A 138 7.25 24.85 3.46
N PRO A 139 6.69 25.95 4.00
CA PRO A 139 5.24 26.20 4.00
C PRO A 139 4.61 26.30 2.59
N ASP A 140 5.40 26.65 1.58
CA ASP A 140 4.92 26.85 0.21
C ASP A 140 5.09 25.61 -0.70
N ALA A 141 5.79 24.56 -0.22
CA ALA A 141 5.99 23.33 -0.98
C ALA A 141 4.86 22.33 -0.72
N PRO A 142 4.36 21.59 -1.74
CA PRO A 142 3.39 20.51 -1.56
C PRO A 142 3.85 19.41 -0.59
N LEU A 143 2.91 18.64 -0.01
CA LEU A 143 3.24 17.57 0.94
C LEU A 143 4.21 16.55 0.35
N TYR A 144 3.89 16.06 -0.85
CA TYR A 144 4.60 14.99 -1.56
C TYR A 144 5.62 15.53 -2.58
N ASP A 145 6.14 16.74 -2.40
CA ASP A 145 7.32 17.16 -3.15
C ASP A 145 8.52 16.28 -2.76
N ALA A 146 9.01 15.48 -3.72
CA ALA A 146 10.15 14.59 -3.54
C ALA A 146 11.49 15.32 -3.37
N LYS A 147 11.56 16.63 -3.68
CA LYS A 147 12.74 17.47 -3.52
C LYS A 147 12.77 18.22 -2.17
N THR A 148 11.74 18.07 -1.34
CA THR A 148 11.62 18.72 -0.02
C THR A 148 11.73 17.69 1.11
N LEU A 149 12.78 17.79 1.93
CA LEU A 149 12.92 17.01 3.16
C LEU A 149 12.23 17.71 4.34
N ARG A 150 10.93 17.44 4.50
CA ARG A 150 10.11 17.95 5.59
C ARG A 150 10.40 17.20 6.91
N THR A 151 10.27 17.87 8.06
CA THR A 151 10.41 17.23 9.37
C THR A 151 9.08 17.20 10.13
N LEU A 152 8.69 16.03 10.61
CA LEU A 152 7.47 15.76 11.37
C LEU A 152 7.85 15.54 12.83
N PHE A 153 7.37 16.40 13.73
CA PHE A 153 7.58 16.28 15.17
C PHE A 153 6.33 15.70 15.82
N LEU A 154 6.38 14.43 16.24
CA LEU A 154 5.35 13.78 17.03
C LEU A 154 5.70 13.91 18.52
N GLU A 155 4.73 14.34 19.31
CA GLU A 155 4.81 14.39 20.77
C GLU A 155 3.65 13.57 21.35
N PHE A 156 3.99 12.44 21.97
CA PHE A 156 3.05 11.53 22.63
C PHE A 156 2.84 11.90 24.10
N GLU A 157 1.66 11.59 24.61
CA GLU A 157 1.27 11.82 26.01
C GLU A 157 2.09 10.95 26.99
N ASN A 158 2.39 9.71 26.60
CA ASN A 158 3.06 8.71 27.42
C ASN A 158 4.55 8.55 27.05
N ALA A 159 5.38 8.30 28.07
CA ALA A 159 6.81 8.02 27.86
C ALA A 159 7.07 6.66 27.20
N ASP A 160 6.21 5.66 27.45
CA ASP A 160 6.27 4.31 26.87
C ASP A 160 5.49 4.17 25.55
N TRP A 161 5.33 5.28 24.80
CA TRP A 161 4.55 5.35 23.56
C TRP A 161 4.83 4.22 22.56
N GLU A 162 6.09 3.77 22.43
CA GLU A 162 6.45 2.66 21.52
C GLU A 162 5.82 1.33 21.97
N LYS A 163 5.82 1.06 23.28
CA LYS A 163 5.13 -0.09 23.86
C LYS A 163 3.61 0.08 23.78
N GLU A 164 3.09 1.29 23.94
CA GLU A 164 1.66 1.59 23.77
C GLU A 164 1.18 1.31 22.34
N LEU A 165 1.87 1.83 21.32
CA LEU A 165 1.61 1.51 19.91
C LEU A 165 1.75 0.00 19.62
N SER A 166 2.75 -0.67 20.21
CA SER A 166 2.97 -2.11 20.05
C SER A 166 1.86 -2.94 20.70
N ASP A 167 1.30 -2.48 21.83
CA ASP A 167 0.18 -3.13 22.49
C ASP A 167 -1.10 -3.05 21.63
N PHE A 168 -1.27 -1.97 20.85
CA PHE A 168 -2.44 -1.70 20.00
C PHE A 168 -2.32 -2.09 18.52
N HIS A 169 -1.18 -2.60 18.04
CA HIS A 169 -0.90 -2.88 16.60
C HIS A 169 -1.95 -3.71 15.84
N ASN A 170 -2.69 -4.61 16.51
CA ASN A 170 -3.79 -5.39 15.92
C ASN A 170 -5.17 -5.07 16.55
N THR A 171 -5.40 -3.80 16.86
CA THR A 171 -6.63 -3.29 17.50
C THR A 171 -7.19 -2.10 16.72
N ASP A 172 -8.41 -1.66 17.04
CA ASP A 172 -9.04 -0.47 16.46
C ASP A 172 -8.63 0.85 17.14
N VAL A 173 -7.63 0.83 18.02
CA VAL A 173 -7.18 1.99 18.80
C VAL A 173 -5.96 2.65 18.14
N GLU A 174 -6.10 3.93 17.80
CA GLU A 174 -4.96 4.81 17.53
C GLU A 174 -4.53 5.53 18.82
N VAL A 175 -3.23 5.78 18.97
CA VAL A 175 -2.65 6.52 20.11
C VAL A 175 -2.60 8.00 19.75
N THR A 176 -3.12 8.84 20.64
CA THR A 176 -3.14 10.29 20.44
C THR A 176 -1.72 10.88 20.53
N ALA A 177 -1.38 11.74 19.58
CA ALA A 177 -0.18 12.57 19.61
C ALA A 177 -0.49 14.01 19.18
N LYS A 178 0.41 14.94 19.50
CA LYS A 178 0.49 16.26 18.88
C LYS A 178 1.52 16.18 17.75
N LEU A 179 1.17 16.64 16.56
CA LEU A 179 2.08 16.74 15.42
C LEU A 179 2.45 18.22 15.19
N THR A 180 3.73 18.52 14.99
CA THR A 180 4.19 19.83 14.49
C THR A 180 4.93 19.65 13.16
N VAL A 181 4.55 20.43 12.15
CA VAL A 181 5.12 20.42 10.79
C VAL A 181 5.23 21.85 10.29
N ASP A 182 6.42 22.27 9.86
CA ASP A 182 6.72 23.62 9.35
C ASP A 182 6.27 24.76 10.29
N GLY A 183 6.42 24.56 11.60
CA GLY A 183 5.98 25.51 12.64
C GLY A 183 4.48 25.50 12.94
N LYS A 184 3.65 24.81 12.13
CA LYS A 184 2.21 24.64 12.42
C LYS A 184 1.97 23.41 13.29
N VAL A 185 1.16 23.59 14.33
CA VAL A 185 0.73 22.55 15.26
C VAL A 185 -0.60 21.94 14.80
N TYR A 186 -0.69 20.62 14.94
CA TYR A 186 -1.85 19.78 14.68
C TYR A 186 -2.10 18.96 15.95
N PRO A 187 -3.03 19.38 16.83
CA PRO A 187 -3.33 18.63 18.05
C PRO A 187 -4.06 17.31 17.72
N ASN A 188 -3.94 16.35 18.64
CA ASN A 188 -4.76 15.15 18.71
C ASN A 188 -4.85 14.36 17.38
N VAL A 189 -3.71 14.16 16.72
CA VAL A 189 -3.61 13.23 15.59
C VAL A 189 -3.58 11.79 16.12
N GLY A 190 -4.16 10.86 15.36
CA GLY A 190 -4.05 9.43 15.63
C GLY A 190 -2.72 8.91 15.09
N VAL A 191 -2.07 8.01 15.84
CA VAL A 191 -0.88 7.30 15.37
C VAL A 191 -1.01 5.82 15.72
N HIS A 192 -0.69 4.95 14.77
CA HIS A 192 -0.57 3.51 15.00
C HIS A 192 0.64 2.93 14.24
N PHE A 193 1.21 1.82 14.72
CA PHE A 193 2.16 1.04 13.92
C PHE A 193 1.43 0.34 12.78
N ARG A 194 2.05 0.28 11.60
CA ARG A 194 1.52 -0.40 10.41
C ARG A 194 2.52 -1.38 9.80
N GLY A 195 2.00 -2.24 8.93
CA GLY A 195 2.77 -3.24 8.17
C GLY A 195 2.74 -4.63 8.81
N ALA A 196 3.07 -5.63 7.99
CA ALA A 196 3.21 -7.03 8.38
C ALA A 196 4.68 -7.35 8.64
N SER A 197 5.46 -7.75 7.63
CA SER A 197 6.89 -8.05 7.74
C SER A 197 7.68 -6.87 8.33
N SER A 198 7.44 -5.65 7.83
CA SER A 198 8.07 -4.41 8.28
C SER A 198 7.73 -3.96 9.72
N TYR A 199 6.84 -4.70 10.41
CA TYR A 199 6.61 -4.61 11.85
C TYR A 199 7.13 -5.85 12.59
N MET A 200 6.79 -7.05 12.11
CA MET A 200 7.09 -8.34 12.76
C MET A 200 8.57 -8.72 12.74
N MET A 201 9.33 -8.26 11.74
CA MET A 201 10.78 -8.51 11.64
C MET A 201 11.61 -7.43 12.34
N VAL A 202 11.03 -6.25 12.57
CA VAL A 202 11.73 -5.09 13.17
C VAL A 202 11.49 -5.05 14.69
N GLY A 203 12.59 -5.09 15.45
CA GLY A 203 12.57 -5.04 16.91
C GLY A 203 12.07 -3.72 17.51
N GLU A 204 11.77 -3.75 18.82
CA GLU A 204 11.52 -2.54 19.61
C GLU A 204 12.81 -1.67 19.67
N GLY A 205 12.65 -0.36 19.68
CA GLY A 205 13.72 0.63 19.59
C GLY A 205 14.26 0.85 18.17
N ARG A 206 13.88 0.01 17.19
CA ARG A 206 14.21 0.15 15.77
C ARG A 206 13.05 0.79 14.98
N LYS A 207 13.34 1.25 13.77
CA LYS A 207 12.39 2.01 12.96
C LYS A 207 11.24 1.13 12.45
N ARG A 208 10.11 1.09 13.16
CA ARG A 208 8.83 0.53 12.69
C ARG A 208 8.03 1.55 11.89
N SER A 209 7.28 1.08 10.90
CA SER A 209 6.43 1.94 10.06
C SER A 209 5.22 2.48 10.84
N LEU A 210 4.90 3.76 10.65
CA LEU A 210 3.80 4.47 11.31
C LEU A 210 2.73 4.86 10.29
N ASN A 211 1.46 4.88 10.70
CA ASN A 211 0.41 5.63 10.03
C ASN A 211 0.00 6.79 10.95
N VAL A 212 -0.33 7.94 10.36
CA VAL A 212 -0.76 9.14 11.09
C VAL A 212 -2.07 9.65 10.52
N SER A 213 -3.12 9.66 11.33
CA SER A 213 -4.46 10.18 11.03
C SER A 213 -4.58 11.63 11.53
N LEU A 214 -4.47 12.59 10.61
CA LEU A 214 -4.64 14.02 10.92
C LEU A 214 -6.08 14.32 11.35
N ASP A 215 -7.06 13.65 10.75
CA ASP A 215 -8.50 13.87 10.98
C ASP A 215 -9.10 13.05 12.14
N PHE A 216 -8.24 12.48 12.99
CA PHE A 216 -8.62 11.61 14.10
C PHE A 216 -9.54 12.29 15.14
N ALA A 217 -9.20 13.51 15.57
CA ALA A 217 -9.99 14.27 16.54
C ALA A 217 -10.79 15.44 15.92
N ASP A 218 -10.37 15.94 14.76
CA ASP A 218 -11.05 16.99 13.98
C ASP A 218 -11.16 16.53 12.52
N GLU A 219 -12.38 16.22 12.08
CA GLU A 219 -12.67 15.72 10.73
C GLU A 219 -12.19 16.64 9.59
N ASN A 220 -11.91 17.93 9.88
CA ASN A 220 -11.45 18.94 8.92
C ASN A 220 -9.94 19.19 8.99
N GLN A 221 -9.22 18.60 9.94
CA GLN A 221 -7.78 18.78 10.09
C GLN A 221 -7.03 18.14 8.91
N ARG A 222 -6.27 18.96 8.16
CA ARG A 222 -5.50 18.53 6.98
C ARG A 222 -4.08 19.08 7.02
N LEU A 223 -3.11 18.22 6.72
CA LEU A 223 -1.73 18.59 6.43
C LEU A 223 -1.58 18.76 4.92
N TYR A 224 -1.45 20.01 4.44
CA TYR A 224 -1.33 20.35 3.01
C TYR A 224 -2.39 19.70 2.11
N GLY A 225 -3.63 19.59 2.60
CA GLY A 225 -4.76 18.99 1.89
C GLY A 225 -5.03 17.51 2.21
N TYR A 226 -4.08 16.79 2.81
CA TYR A 226 -4.18 15.35 3.09
C TYR A 226 -4.59 15.08 4.55
N ARG A 227 -5.38 14.01 4.74
CA ARG A 227 -5.87 13.58 6.06
C ARG A 227 -5.07 12.47 6.74
N THR A 228 -4.29 11.70 5.97
CA THR A 228 -3.55 10.52 6.46
C THR A 228 -2.17 10.41 5.82
N LEU A 229 -1.18 9.94 6.59
CA LEU A 229 0.19 9.70 6.14
C LEU A 229 0.58 8.23 6.36
N ASN A 230 1.37 7.65 5.45
CA ASN A 230 2.04 6.36 5.67
C ASN A 230 3.55 6.58 5.75
N LEU A 231 4.11 6.51 6.94
CA LEU A 231 5.53 6.67 7.19
C LEU A 231 6.18 5.29 7.18
N LEU A 232 6.71 4.89 6.04
CA LEU A 232 7.32 3.59 5.78
C LEU A 232 8.79 3.58 6.20
N ASN A 233 9.21 2.53 6.90
CA ASN A 233 10.58 2.35 7.40
C ASN A 233 11.61 1.93 6.35
N SER A 234 11.17 1.67 5.11
CA SER A 234 12.01 1.16 4.00
C SER A 234 12.63 -0.21 4.27
N HIS A 235 11.90 -1.10 4.97
CA HIS A 235 12.25 -2.52 5.06
C HIS A 235 12.53 -3.11 3.66
N GLU A 236 13.63 -3.87 3.55
CA GLU A 236 14.21 -4.41 2.31
C GLU A 236 14.73 -3.40 1.25
N ASP A 237 14.68 -2.09 1.51
CA ASP A 237 15.28 -1.05 0.67
C ASP A 237 16.34 -0.22 1.41
N ALA A 238 17.61 -0.64 1.31
CA ALA A 238 18.76 0.10 1.83
C ALA A 238 18.92 1.51 1.23
N THR A 239 18.36 1.77 0.05
CA THR A 239 18.47 3.07 -0.61
C THR A 239 17.46 4.08 -0.08
N PHE A 240 16.34 3.62 0.52
CA PHE A 240 15.11 4.38 0.74
C PHE A 240 14.42 4.89 -0.54
N LEU A 241 15.05 4.76 -1.73
CA LEU A 241 14.62 5.44 -2.95
C LEU A 241 13.56 4.68 -3.74
N ARG A 242 13.42 3.36 -3.58
CA ARG A 242 12.66 2.50 -4.53
C ARG A 242 11.20 2.90 -4.64
N THR A 243 10.51 3.06 -3.51
CA THR A 243 9.11 3.50 -3.47
C THR A 243 8.92 4.88 -4.10
N VAL A 244 9.87 5.81 -3.86
CA VAL A 244 9.78 7.19 -4.37
C VAL A 244 10.06 7.24 -5.88
N LEU A 245 11.07 6.50 -6.35
CA LEU A 245 11.40 6.35 -7.77
C LEU A 245 10.26 5.66 -8.54
N PHE A 246 9.74 4.55 -8.02
CA PHE A 246 8.62 3.84 -8.64
C PHE A 246 7.36 4.73 -8.67
N SER A 247 7.02 5.38 -7.57
CA SER A 247 5.87 6.31 -7.49
C SER A 247 5.98 7.44 -8.52
N HIS A 248 7.16 8.08 -8.61
CA HIS A 248 7.44 9.12 -9.60
C HIS A 248 7.26 8.63 -11.04
N ILE A 249 7.77 7.44 -11.37
CA ILE A 249 7.69 6.88 -12.73
C ILE A 249 6.26 6.43 -13.05
N ALA A 250 5.63 5.66 -12.17
CA ALA A 250 4.31 5.09 -12.40
C ALA A 250 3.21 6.15 -12.51
N GLY A 251 3.35 7.29 -11.81
CA GLY A 251 2.45 8.43 -11.90
C GLY A 251 2.34 9.08 -13.29
N GLU A 252 3.31 8.87 -14.18
CA GLU A 252 3.27 9.31 -15.59
C GLU A 252 2.40 8.38 -16.47
N TYR A 253 2.04 7.19 -15.98
CA TYR A 253 1.33 6.15 -16.74
C TYR A 253 -0.06 5.83 -16.18
N VAL A 254 -0.19 5.74 -14.86
CA VAL A 254 -1.42 5.37 -14.14
C VAL A 254 -1.55 6.15 -12.83
N PRO A 255 -2.78 6.40 -12.33
CA PRO A 255 -3.00 6.94 -10.97
C PRO A 255 -2.22 6.13 -9.92
N THR A 256 -1.28 6.78 -9.24
CA THR A 256 -0.31 6.12 -8.36
C THR A 256 -0.21 6.90 -7.05
N PRO A 257 -0.26 6.24 -5.87
CA PRO A 257 -0.05 6.93 -4.59
C PRO A 257 1.30 7.65 -4.58
N LYS A 258 1.29 8.96 -4.34
CA LYS A 258 2.52 9.78 -4.31
C LYS A 258 3.43 9.35 -3.15
N ALA A 259 4.74 9.53 -3.31
CA ALA A 259 5.71 9.25 -2.26
C ALA A 259 6.83 10.31 -2.21
N ASN A 260 7.31 10.62 -1.00
CA ASN A 260 8.51 11.42 -0.78
C ASN A 260 9.23 11.04 0.52
N PHE A 261 10.25 11.81 0.89
CA PHE A 261 11.03 11.59 2.11
C PHE A 261 10.63 12.57 3.21
N VAL A 262 10.46 12.05 4.42
CA VAL A 262 10.31 12.89 5.63
C VAL A 262 11.27 12.43 6.71
N ARG A 263 11.71 13.38 7.54
CA ARG A 263 12.40 13.07 8.79
C ARG A 263 11.39 13.06 9.94
N VAL A 264 11.38 11.99 10.73
CA VAL A 264 10.48 11.88 11.89
C VAL A 264 11.27 12.16 13.17
N VAL A 265 10.66 12.93 14.06
CA VAL A 265 11.15 13.21 15.42
C VAL A 265 10.03 12.82 16.38
N ILE A 266 10.34 12.02 17.40
CA ILE A 266 9.37 11.56 18.41
C ILE A 266 9.87 11.97 19.79
N ASN A 267 9.05 12.70 20.55
CA ASN A 267 9.37 13.23 21.88
C ASN A 267 10.74 13.94 21.93
N GLY A 268 11.00 14.78 20.91
CA GLY A 268 12.24 15.54 20.74
C GLY A 268 13.47 14.74 20.29
N GLU A 269 13.32 13.46 19.95
CA GLU A 269 14.40 12.59 19.47
C GLU A 269 14.25 12.25 17.99
N CYS A 270 15.32 12.34 17.20
CA CYS A 270 15.29 11.98 15.78
C CYS A 270 15.14 10.46 15.59
N TRP A 271 14.12 10.04 14.86
CA TRP A 271 13.89 8.66 14.40
C TRP A 271 14.34 8.45 12.94
N GLY A 272 14.98 9.45 12.35
CA GLY A 272 15.60 9.36 11.02
C GLY A 272 14.60 9.49 9.87
N ILE A 273 14.97 8.93 8.71
CA ILE A 273 14.20 9.07 7.46
C ILE A 273 13.13 8.00 7.32
N TYR A 274 11.94 8.42 6.94
CA TYR A 274 10.85 7.57 6.50
C TYR A 274 10.45 7.95 5.07
N VAL A 275 10.02 6.96 4.29
CA VAL A 275 9.30 7.23 3.04
C VAL A 275 7.86 7.53 3.42
N ASN A 276 7.41 8.76 3.17
CA ASN A 276 6.02 9.15 3.33
C ASN A 276 5.26 8.84 2.04
N GLN A 277 4.33 7.90 2.10
CA GLN A 277 3.49 7.50 0.97
C GLN A 277 2.02 7.89 1.20
N GLU A 278 1.39 8.40 0.15
CA GLU A 278 -0.05 8.66 0.09
C GLU A 278 -0.86 7.40 0.40
N GLN A 279 -1.99 7.58 1.08
CA GLN A 279 -2.93 6.50 1.36
C GLN A 279 -3.97 6.42 0.24
N PHE A 280 -4.31 5.19 -0.18
CA PHE A 280 -5.41 4.91 -1.10
C PHE A 280 -6.79 5.16 -0.44
N ASN A 281 -7.11 6.43 -0.21
CA ASN A 281 -8.29 6.95 0.49
C ASN A 281 -9.15 7.83 -0.45
N LYS A 282 -10.20 8.50 0.06
CA LYS A 282 -11.01 9.44 -0.77
C LYS A 282 -10.25 10.69 -1.23
N ASP A 283 -9.11 11.08 -0.61
CA ASP A 283 -8.28 12.19 -1.11
C ASP A 283 -7.60 11.78 -2.42
N PHE A 284 -6.97 10.59 -2.44
CA PHE A 284 -6.38 10.01 -3.66
C PHE A 284 -7.41 9.89 -4.79
N VAL A 285 -8.61 9.36 -4.50
CA VAL A 285 -9.67 9.24 -5.52
C VAL A 285 -10.14 10.60 -6.01
N LYS A 286 -10.25 11.59 -5.11
CA LYS A 286 -10.65 12.96 -5.48
C LYS A 286 -9.62 13.63 -6.38
N GLU A 287 -8.33 13.45 -6.08
CA GLU A 287 -7.25 14.03 -6.88
C GLU A 287 -7.16 13.37 -8.27
N ASN A 288 -7.27 12.05 -8.37
CA ASN A 288 -7.03 11.32 -9.63
C ASN A 288 -8.30 11.13 -10.50
N PHE A 289 -9.49 11.11 -9.90
CA PHE A 289 -10.77 10.82 -10.57
C PHE A 289 -11.85 11.89 -10.34
N GLY A 290 -11.52 13.01 -9.67
CA GLY A 290 -12.43 14.15 -9.49
C GLY A 290 -13.61 13.91 -8.53
N THR A 291 -13.64 12.79 -7.81
CA THR A 291 -14.77 12.36 -6.97
C THR A 291 -14.29 11.65 -5.69
N THR A 292 -15.10 11.62 -4.64
CA THR A 292 -14.85 10.83 -3.43
C THR A 292 -15.65 9.53 -3.38
N LYS A 293 -16.37 9.21 -4.46
CA LYS A 293 -17.27 8.05 -4.60
C LYS A 293 -16.57 6.89 -5.33
N GLY A 294 -17.25 5.76 -5.45
CA GLY A 294 -16.73 4.52 -6.04
C GLY A 294 -16.28 3.53 -4.98
N ALA A 295 -16.12 2.27 -5.38
CA ALA A 295 -15.71 1.20 -4.47
C ALA A 295 -14.20 0.97 -4.53
N ARG A 296 -13.59 0.62 -3.40
CA ARG A 296 -12.13 0.49 -3.27
C ARG A 296 -11.78 -0.81 -2.58
N TRP A 297 -10.77 -1.52 -3.07
CA TRP A 297 -10.20 -2.69 -2.40
C TRP A 297 -8.68 -2.62 -2.37
N LYS A 298 -8.07 -3.22 -1.34
CA LYS A 298 -6.66 -3.62 -1.34
C LYS A 298 -6.58 -5.14 -1.54
N ALA A 299 -5.68 -5.58 -2.41
CA ALA A 299 -5.13 -6.93 -2.39
C ALA A 299 -4.01 -6.96 -1.34
N PRO A 300 -4.15 -7.69 -0.21
CA PRO A 300 -3.18 -7.68 0.86
C PRO A 300 -1.91 -8.46 0.49
N GLY A 301 -0.74 -7.88 0.80
CA GLY A 301 0.55 -8.56 0.78
C GLY A 301 0.52 -9.90 1.48
N SER A 302 0.93 -10.94 0.75
CA SER A 302 0.95 -12.30 1.28
C SER A 302 1.93 -13.20 0.51
N PRO A 303 2.82 -13.92 1.22
CA PRO A 303 3.63 -15.01 0.68
C PRO A 303 2.85 -16.12 -0.06
N GLN A 304 1.54 -16.21 0.15
CA GLN A 304 0.63 -17.10 -0.57
C GLN A 304 -0.58 -16.34 -1.13
N GLY A 305 -0.38 -15.12 -1.65
CA GLY A 305 -1.43 -14.30 -2.23
C GLY A 305 -2.29 -15.03 -3.27
N ARG A 306 -3.57 -14.66 -3.29
CA ARG A 306 -4.64 -15.24 -4.12
C ARG A 306 -5.58 -14.17 -4.69
N ALA A 307 -5.21 -12.89 -4.58
CA ALA A 307 -5.94 -11.79 -5.21
C ALA A 307 -5.58 -11.71 -6.71
N GLY A 308 -5.70 -12.84 -7.43
CA GLY A 308 -5.33 -12.95 -8.85
C GLY A 308 -6.34 -12.33 -9.81
N LEU A 309 -7.49 -11.86 -9.34
CA LEU A 309 -8.74 -11.72 -10.11
C LEU A 309 -9.24 -13.06 -10.69
N GLU A 310 -8.97 -14.15 -9.97
CA GLU A 310 -9.55 -15.47 -10.20
C GLU A 310 -11.08 -15.42 -10.01
N TYR A 311 -11.83 -16.15 -10.86
CA TYR A 311 -13.26 -16.35 -10.65
C TYR A 311 -13.48 -17.52 -9.68
N LEU A 312 -13.91 -17.19 -8.47
CA LEU A 312 -14.09 -18.13 -7.35
C LEU A 312 -15.56 -18.60 -7.22
N GLY A 313 -16.39 -18.38 -8.24
CA GLY A 313 -17.84 -18.52 -8.19
C GLY A 313 -18.56 -17.23 -7.77
N GLU A 314 -19.85 -17.34 -7.49
CA GLU A 314 -20.77 -16.22 -7.22
C GLU A 314 -20.84 -15.83 -5.72
N ASP A 315 -20.16 -16.55 -4.82
CA ASP A 315 -20.18 -16.28 -3.38
C ASP A 315 -19.15 -15.21 -3.00
N ALA A 316 -19.64 -14.02 -2.62
CA ALA A 316 -18.81 -12.91 -2.13
C ALA A 316 -17.93 -13.30 -0.93
N ALA A 317 -18.29 -14.28 -0.11
CA ALA A 317 -17.47 -14.73 1.01
C ALA A 317 -16.15 -15.41 0.58
N ALA A 318 -16.03 -15.85 -0.68
CA ALA A 318 -14.75 -16.28 -1.24
C ALA A 318 -13.81 -15.09 -1.48
N TYR A 319 -14.34 -13.97 -1.96
CA TYR A 319 -13.58 -12.76 -2.30
C TYR A 319 -13.23 -11.93 -1.05
N LYS A 320 -14.13 -11.86 -0.06
CA LYS A 320 -13.88 -11.20 1.24
C LYS A 320 -12.70 -11.79 2.02
N LYS A 321 -12.30 -13.04 1.72
CA LYS A 321 -11.12 -13.69 2.33
C LYS A 321 -9.79 -13.24 1.73
N ILE A 322 -9.80 -12.62 0.54
CA ILE A 322 -8.59 -12.30 -0.24
C ILE A 322 -8.52 -10.83 -0.70
N TYR A 323 -9.61 -10.07 -0.59
CA TYR A 323 -9.65 -8.62 -0.82
C TYR A 323 -10.17 -7.92 0.42
N GLU A 324 -9.51 -6.83 0.81
CA GLU A 324 -9.94 -5.95 1.89
C GLU A 324 -10.66 -4.74 1.28
N ILE A 325 -11.97 -4.60 1.50
CA ILE A 325 -12.73 -3.44 1.03
C ILE A 325 -12.39 -2.20 1.89
N LYS A 326 -12.11 -1.08 1.22
CA LYS A 326 -11.68 0.22 1.79
C LYS A 326 -12.72 1.33 1.61
N SER A 327 -13.81 1.03 0.90
CA SER A 327 -15.05 1.79 0.84
C SER A 327 -16.08 1.16 1.79
N LYS A 328 -17.31 1.69 1.79
CA LYS A 328 -18.46 0.99 2.39
C LYS A 328 -18.53 -0.44 1.84
N ASP A 329 -18.72 -1.42 2.73
CA ASP A 329 -19.01 -2.81 2.35
C ASP A 329 -20.44 -2.88 1.82
N ASP A 330 -20.58 -3.01 0.49
CA ASP A 330 -21.86 -3.03 -0.20
C ASP A 330 -21.96 -4.24 -1.13
N ALA A 331 -23.11 -4.90 -1.13
CA ALA A 331 -23.32 -6.13 -1.90
C ALA A 331 -23.12 -5.92 -3.40
N LYS A 332 -23.49 -4.74 -3.94
CA LYS A 332 -23.30 -4.43 -5.37
C LYS A 332 -21.83 -4.51 -5.74
N SER A 333 -20.97 -3.81 -5.00
CA SER A 333 -19.52 -3.74 -5.25
C SER A 333 -18.87 -5.13 -5.32
N TRP A 334 -19.29 -6.07 -4.47
CA TRP A 334 -18.82 -7.46 -4.56
C TRP A 334 -19.35 -8.18 -5.79
N THR A 335 -20.62 -8.01 -6.16
CA THR A 335 -21.17 -8.52 -7.43
C THR A 335 -20.43 -7.97 -8.65
N ASP A 336 -20.05 -6.69 -8.66
CA ASP A 336 -19.30 -6.09 -9.77
C ASP A 336 -17.88 -6.69 -9.88
N LEU A 337 -17.19 -6.88 -8.75
CA LEU A 337 -15.88 -7.53 -8.70
C LEU A 337 -15.95 -9.01 -9.14
N ILE A 338 -16.98 -9.75 -8.70
CA ILE A 338 -17.26 -11.12 -9.13
C ILE A 338 -17.47 -11.14 -10.66
N GLN A 339 -18.27 -10.23 -11.19
CA GLN A 339 -18.58 -10.15 -12.62
C GLN A 339 -17.35 -9.78 -13.45
N LEU A 340 -16.46 -8.90 -12.95
CA LEU A 340 -15.15 -8.64 -13.58
C LEU A 340 -14.31 -9.93 -13.64
N CYS A 341 -14.14 -10.61 -12.51
CA CYS A 341 -13.39 -11.87 -12.46
C CYS A 341 -13.98 -12.91 -13.42
N LYS A 342 -15.31 -13.05 -13.46
CA LYS A 342 -16.01 -13.97 -14.35
C LYS A 342 -15.76 -13.66 -15.83
N VAL A 343 -16.00 -12.42 -16.26
CA VAL A 343 -15.76 -11.99 -17.65
C VAL A 343 -14.30 -12.19 -18.05
N LEU A 344 -13.36 -11.83 -17.17
CA LEU A 344 -11.92 -11.99 -17.39
C LEU A 344 -11.50 -13.47 -17.56
N ASN A 345 -12.07 -14.37 -16.76
CA ASN A 345 -11.70 -15.79 -16.77
C ASN A 345 -12.41 -16.62 -17.83
N GLU A 346 -13.71 -16.40 -18.06
CA GLU A 346 -14.56 -17.24 -18.91
C GLU A 346 -14.65 -16.75 -20.37
N THR A 347 -14.38 -15.47 -20.66
CA THR A 347 -14.47 -14.95 -22.02
C THR A 347 -13.31 -15.43 -22.90
N PRO A 348 -13.56 -16.02 -24.09
CA PRO A 348 -12.51 -16.36 -25.04
C PRO A 348 -11.70 -15.14 -25.48
N ALA A 349 -10.38 -15.29 -25.64
CA ALA A 349 -9.45 -14.19 -25.91
C ALA A 349 -9.86 -13.29 -27.09
N ASN A 350 -10.42 -13.86 -28.17
CA ASN A 350 -10.88 -13.11 -29.34
C ASN A 350 -12.13 -12.23 -29.10
N ARG A 351 -12.76 -12.29 -27.92
CA ARG A 351 -13.88 -11.44 -27.49
C ARG A 351 -13.60 -10.69 -26.18
N LEU A 352 -12.49 -10.99 -25.51
CA LEU A 352 -12.18 -10.53 -24.15
C LEU A 352 -12.07 -9.00 -24.06
N GLU A 353 -11.33 -8.36 -24.97
CA GLU A 353 -11.15 -6.91 -24.98
C GLU A 353 -12.48 -6.15 -25.10
N ALA A 354 -13.35 -6.60 -26.02
CA ALA A 354 -14.68 -6.02 -26.20
C ALA A 354 -15.60 -6.25 -25.00
N ALA A 355 -15.51 -7.40 -24.33
CA ALA A 355 -16.28 -7.71 -23.13
C ALA A 355 -15.84 -6.88 -21.91
N LEU A 356 -14.55 -6.52 -21.83
CA LEU A 356 -13.98 -5.70 -20.76
C LEU A 356 -14.09 -4.18 -20.97
N ALA A 357 -14.41 -3.72 -22.20
CA ALA A 357 -14.29 -2.31 -22.61
C ALA A 357 -15.05 -1.27 -21.74
N LEU A 358 -16.11 -1.69 -21.04
CA LEU A 358 -16.86 -0.86 -20.09
C LEU A 358 -16.56 -1.17 -18.62
N MET A 359 -15.97 -2.33 -18.32
CA MET A 359 -15.77 -2.86 -16.98
C MET A 359 -14.35 -2.69 -16.44
N LEU A 360 -13.34 -2.55 -17.31
CA LEU A 360 -11.94 -2.41 -16.93
C LEU A 360 -11.30 -1.30 -17.76
N ASP A 361 -10.48 -0.46 -17.13
CA ASP A 361 -9.44 0.25 -17.87
C ASP A 361 -8.35 -0.74 -18.29
N VAL A 362 -8.55 -1.37 -19.44
CA VAL A 362 -7.60 -2.31 -20.03
C VAL A 362 -6.25 -1.62 -20.29
N ASP A 363 -6.24 -0.33 -20.63
CA ASP A 363 -5.00 0.40 -20.91
C ASP A 363 -4.18 0.60 -19.63
N GLY A 364 -4.81 1.10 -18.57
CA GLY A 364 -4.22 1.21 -17.24
C GLY A 364 -3.78 -0.14 -16.69
N ALA A 365 -4.55 -1.21 -16.88
CA ALA A 365 -4.18 -2.55 -16.46
C ALA A 365 -2.92 -3.09 -17.20
N LEU A 366 -2.78 -2.85 -18.51
CA LEU A 366 -1.58 -3.23 -19.24
C LEU A 366 -0.35 -2.40 -18.81
N LYS A 367 -0.52 -1.10 -18.55
CA LYS A 367 0.54 -0.23 -18.01
C LYS A 367 0.98 -0.66 -16.61
N PHE A 368 0.03 -0.94 -15.71
CA PHE A 368 0.30 -1.52 -14.39
C PHE A 368 1.14 -2.80 -14.49
N LEU A 369 0.71 -3.76 -15.32
CA LEU A 369 1.48 -4.99 -15.54
C LEU A 369 2.88 -4.73 -16.14
N ALA A 370 3.02 -3.70 -16.98
CA ALA A 370 4.30 -3.33 -17.58
C ALA A 370 5.26 -2.69 -16.56
N LEU A 371 4.77 -1.84 -15.66
CA LEU A 371 5.52 -1.27 -14.54
C LEU A 371 6.05 -2.38 -13.62
N GLU A 372 5.14 -3.26 -13.17
CA GLU A 372 5.41 -4.42 -12.32
C GLU A 372 6.55 -5.31 -12.86
N MET A 373 6.48 -5.65 -14.15
CA MET A 373 7.45 -6.53 -14.81
C MET A 373 8.74 -5.82 -15.25
N THR A 374 8.69 -4.53 -15.57
CA THR A 374 9.88 -3.78 -15.98
C THR A 374 10.79 -3.56 -14.77
N PHE A 375 10.22 -3.11 -13.65
CA PHE A 375 10.95 -2.84 -12.41
C PHE A 375 11.08 -4.04 -11.47
N ILE A 376 10.46 -5.18 -11.78
CA ILE A 376 10.48 -6.43 -11.00
C ILE A 376 10.04 -6.17 -9.55
N ASN A 377 8.74 -5.91 -9.37
CA ASN A 377 8.15 -5.74 -8.03
C ASN A 377 7.96 -7.10 -7.34
N ASN A 378 8.83 -7.49 -6.41
CA ASN A 378 8.82 -8.85 -5.86
C ASN A 378 7.66 -9.16 -4.88
N ASP A 379 6.90 -8.18 -4.38
CA ASP A 379 5.66 -8.39 -3.59
C ASP A 379 4.37 -8.32 -4.44
N GLY A 380 4.52 -7.84 -5.68
CA GLY A 380 3.41 -7.43 -6.54
C GLY A 380 2.65 -8.53 -7.27
N TYR A 381 1.77 -8.11 -8.17
CA TYR A 381 0.76 -8.94 -8.81
C TYR A 381 1.37 -10.11 -9.62
N TRP A 382 2.42 -9.84 -10.39
CA TRP A 382 2.97 -10.80 -11.35
C TRP A 382 3.57 -12.06 -10.71
N ILE A 383 3.94 -12.00 -9.43
CA ILE A 383 4.56 -13.11 -8.67
C ILE A 383 3.66 -13.62 -7.56
N ARG A 384 3.23 -12.76 -6.63
CA ARG A 384 2.46 -13.15 -5.43
C ARG A 384 0.94 -12.97 -5.58
N ALA A 385 0.47 -12.27 -6.63
CA ALA A 385 -0.95 -11.88 -6.76
C ALA A 385 -1.46 -11.11 -5.52
N SER A 386 -0.65 -10.12 -5.10
CA SER A 386 -0.85 -9.25 -3.94
C SER A 386 -0.31 -7.84 -4.19
N ASP A 387 -0.44 -6.97 -3.18
CA ASP A 387 0.00 -5.56 -3.16
C ASP A 387 -0.27 -4.75 -4.42
N TYR A 388 -1.55 -4.72 -4.76
CA TYR A 388 -2.14 -3.72 -5.63
C TYR A 388 -3.48 -3.27 -5.05
N SER A 389 -4.02 -2.19 -5.60
CA SER A 389 -5.33 -1.65 -5.23
C SER A 389 -6.29 -1.71 -6.41
N LEU A 390 -7.57 -1.90 -6.13
CA LEU A 390 -8.66 -1.83 -7.11
C LEU A 390 -9.56 -0.64 -6.78
N TYR A 391 -9.94 0.10 -7.80
CA TYR A 391 -10.96 1.15 -7.72
C TYR A 391 -12.03 0.90 -8.78
N GLU A 392 -13.29 0.70 -8.37
CA GLU A 392 -14.45 0.78 -9.27
C GLU A 392 -14.95 2.23 -9.26
N ASP A 393 -14.86 2.90 -10.41
CA ASP A 393 -15.32 4.28 -10.54
C ASP A 393 -16.85 4.40 -10.61
N THR A 394 -17.36 5.63 -10.59
CA THR A 394 -18.81 5.88 -10.62
C THR A 394 -19.52 5.49 -11.93
N SER A 395 -18.79 5.01 -12.94
CA SER A 395 -19.33 4.43 -14.17
C SER A 395 -19.34 2.89 -14.18
N GLY A 396 -18.81 2.24 -13.14
CA GLY A 396 -18.67 0.78 -13.05
C GLY A 396 -17.41 0.23 -13.70
N ARG A 397 -16.42 1.09 -13.99
CA ARG A 397 -15.13 0.70 -14.58
C ARG A 397 -14.09 0.51 -13.48
N PHE A 398 -13.45 -0.65 -13.47
CA PHE A 398 -12.35 -0.97 -12.59
C PHE A 398 -11.01 -0.41 -13.10
N HIS A 399 -10.20 0.06 -12.15
CA HIS A 399 -8.84 0.54 -12.34
C HIS A 399 -7.90 -0.27 -11.43
N VAL A 400 -6.78 -0.74 -11.97
CA VAL A 400 -5.76 -1.53 -11.24
C VAL A 400 -4.57 -0.64 -10.94
N LEU A 401 -4.27 -0.43 -9.66
CA LEU A 401 -3.40 0.66 -9.20
C LEU A 401 -2.25 0.12 -8.33
N PRO A 402 -1.03 0.70 -8.40
CA PRO A 402 0.10 0.27 -7.57
C PRO A 402 -0.14 0.34 -6.06
N HIS A 403 0.48 -0.58 -5.32
CA HIS A 403 0.60 -0.55 -3.86
C HIS A 403 2.00 -1.10 -3.45
N ASP A 404 2.40 -0.89 -2.19
CA ASP A 404 3.69 -1.32 -1.57
C ASP A 404 4.88 -1.47 -2.56
N MET A 405 5.39 -0.32 -3.02
CA MET A 405 6.29 -0.24 -4.17
C MET A 405 7.79 -0.41 -3.82
N ASN A 406 8.12 -0.95 -2.64
CA ASN A 406 9.48 -1.03 -2.08
C ASN A 406 10.30 -2.25 -2.57
N GLU A 407 9.67 -3.37 -2.90
CA GLU A 407 10.33 -4.60 -3.39
C GLU A 407 10.73 -4.53 -4.90
N THR A 408 10.92 -3.31 -5.43
CA THR A 408 11.23 -3.02 -6.85
C THR A 408 12.73 -2.82 -7.11
N PHE A 409 13.15 -2.65 -8.37
CA PHE A 409 14.55 -2.46 -8.79
C PHE A 409 15.53 -3.49 -8.18
N SER A 410 15.10 -4.74 -8.13
CA SER A 410 15.81 -5.83 -7.49
C SER A 410 15.76 -7.10 -8.34
N LEU A 411 16.60 -8.10 -8.00
CA LEU A 411 16.54 -9.39 -8.69
C LEU A 411 15.26 -10.14 -8.28
N PRO A 412 14.65 -10.94 -9.18
CA PRO A 412 13.52 -11.80 -8.84
C PRO A 412 13.81 -12.66 -7.60
N GLY A 413 12.90 -12.64 -6.62
CA GLY A 413 13.11 -13.31 -5.34
C GLY A 413 11.92 -13.22 -4.38
N GLY A 414 12.18 -13.59 -3.13
CA GLY A 414 11.17 -13.61 -2.06
C GLY A 414 10.21 -14.83 -2.12
N PRO A 415 9.28 -14.94 -1.16
CA PRO A 415 8.26 -15.98 -1.17
C PRO A 415 7.40 -15.91 -2.44
N GLY A 416 7.13 -17.06 -3.04
CA GLY A 416 6.52 -17.16 -4.39
C GLY A 416 7.51 -17.73 -5.41
N PHE A 417 8.79 -17.41 -5.28
CA PHE A 417 9.86 -18.22 -5.88
C PHE A 417 10.04 -19.51 -5.08
N GLY A 418 9.92 -20.66 -5.74
CA GLY A 418 9.81 -21.99 -5.11
C GLY A 418 10.91 -22.31 -4.10
N GLY A 419 10.60 -22.13 -2.81
CA GLY A 419 11.53 -22.32 -1.69
C GLY A 419 11.88 -23.78 -1.39
N GLY A 420 12.73 -24.38 -2.22
CA GLY A 420 13.50 -25.59 -1.90
C GLY A 420 12.96 -26.92 -2.45
N ARG A 421 13.87 -27.66 -3.11
CA ARG A 421 13.85 -29.13 -3.33
C ARG A 421 12.46 -29.80 -3.47
N ARG A 422 11.70 -29.43 -4.49
CA ARG A 422 10.76 -30.37 -5.14
C ARG A 422 10.71 -30.09 -6.64
N GLY A 423 10.90 -31.14 -7.43
CA GLY A 423 11.19 -31.00 -8.86
C GLY A 423 9.98 -30.64 -9.71
N GLY A 424 10.25 -29.84 -10.74
CA GLY A 424 9.34 -29.45 -11.82
C GLY A 424 10.12 -28.51 -12.73
N GLY A 425 10.33 -28.91 -14.00
CA GLY A 425 11.24 -28.21 -14.92
C GLY A 425 10.67 -26.89 -15.45
N GLY A 426 10.61 -25.85 -14.62
CA GLY A 426 10.43 -24.47 -15.06
C GLY A 426 11.76 -23.88 -15.51
N GLU A 427 11.72 -22.99 -16.51
CA GLU A 427 12.91 -22.27 -17.00
C GLU A 427 13.60 -21.51 -15.86
N SER A 428 14.94 -21.50 -15.87
CA SER A 428 15.72 -20.75 -14.90
C SER A 428 15.48 -19.25 -15.08
N THR A 429 14.82 -18.61 -14.11
CA THR A 429 14.64 -17.15 -14.11
C THR A 429 16.00 -16.46 -13.92
N SER A 430 16.56 -15.93 -15.01
CA SER A 430 17.94 -15.41 -15.11
C SER A 430 18.11 -14.00 -14.53
N GLY A 431 17.65 -13.79 -13.29
CA GLY A 431 17.87 -12.54 -12.56
C GLY A 431 17.23 -11.33 -13.27
N VAL A 432 18.06 -10.34 -13.63
CA VAL A 432 17.66 -9.17 -14.44
C VAL A 432 17.07 -9.52 -15.80
N GLU A 433 17.29 -10.73 -16.31
CA GLU A 433 16.76 -11.22 -17.59
C GLU A 433 15.38 -11.91 -17.46
N LEU A 434 14.64 -11.68 -16.37
CA LEU A 434 13.26 -12.17 -16.21
C LEU A 434 12.38 -11.81 -17.43
N ASP A 435 11.82 -12.78 -18.11
CA ASP A 435 11.05 -12.50 -19.33
C ASP A 435 9.81 -11.63 -19.00
N PRO A 436 9.56 -10.49 -19.68
CA PRO A 436 8.29 -9.77 -19.58
C PRO A 436 7.07 -10.62 -19.95
N LEU A 437 7.21 -11.85 -20.44
CA LEU A 437 6.15 -12.84 -20.65
C LEU A 437 6.18 -14.03 -19.65
N THR A 438 7.00 -13.97 -18.58
CA THR A 438 6.92 -14.95 -17.49
C THR A 438 5.50 -14.98 -16.89
N GLY A 439 4.98 -16.18 -16.60
CA GLY A 439 3.65 -16.36 -16.03
C GLY A 439 2.47 -16.22 -17.00
N LEU A 440 2.70 -16.18 -18.32
CA LEU A 440 1.63 -16.08 -19.33
C LEU A 440 0.54 -17.16 -19.22
N ASN A 441 0.86 -18.35 -18.70
CA ASN A 441 -0.07 -19.47 -18.55
C ASN A 441 -0.51 -19.69 -17.09
N ASP A 442 -0.22 -18.76 -16.18
CA ASP A 442 -0.60 -18.87 -14.77
C ASP A 442 -2.11 -18.62 -14.60
N ALA A 443 -2.85 -19.68 -14.29
CA ALA A 443 -4.29 -19.63 -14.04
C ALA A 443 -4.65 -18.86 -12.75
N GLY A 444 -3.70 -18.73 -11.80
CA GLY A 444 -3.86 -17.90 -10.61
C GLY A 444 -3.60 -16.41 -10.84
N LYS A 445 -3.31 -15.99 -12.08
CA LYS A 445 -3.06 -14.58 -12.46
C LYS A 445 -3.80 -14.17 -13.74
N PRO A 446 -5.14 -14.36 -13.83
CA PRO A 446 -5.92 -14.11 -15.04
C PRO A 446 -5.85 -12.68 -15.60
N LEU A 447 -5.63 -11.64 -14.78
CA LEU A 447 -5.42 -10.27 -15.33
C LEU A 447 -4.25 -10.26 -16.31
N ARG A 448 -3.19 -11.01 -15.99
CA ARG A 448 -2.02 -11.17 -16.84
C ARG A 448 -2.23 -12.24 -17.91
N SER A 449 -2.59 -13.46 -17.52
CA SER A 449 -2.64 -14.60 -18.46
C SER A 449 -3.78 -14.48 -19.47
N LYS A 450 -4.91 -13.84 -19.15
CA LYS A 450 -6.04 -13.66 -20.07
C LYS A 450 -5.86 -12.43 -20.96
N LEU A 451 -5.51 -11.26 -20.42
CA LEU A 451 -5.26 -10.07 -21.25
C LEU A 451 -4.12 -10.33 -22.24
N LEU A 452 -2.99 -10.87 -21.78
CA LEU A 452 -1.85 -11.16 -22.65
C LEU A 452 -2.02 -12.44 -23.49
N ALA A 453 -3.15 -13.17 -23.38
CA ALA A 453 -3.53 -14.16 -24.39
C ALA A 453 -4.08 -13.51 -25.67
N VAL A 454 -4.58 -12.27 -25.59
CA VAL A 454 -5.03 -11.49 -26.76
C VAL A 454 -3.80 -10.91 -27.48
N PRO A 455 -3.55 -11.23 -28.77
CA PRO A 455 -2.32 -10.81 -29.45
C PRO A 455 -2.10 -9.29 -29.47
N ALA A 456 -3.14 -8.51 -29.76
CA ALA A 456 -3.06 -7.04 -29.81
C ALA A 456 -2.74 -6.42 -28.43
N LEU A 457 -3.36 -6.93 -27.36
CA LEU A 457 -3.08 -6.47 -25.99
C LEU A 457 -1.66 -6.88 -25.54
N ARG A 458 -1.17 -8.06 -25.95
CA ARG A 458 0.22 -8.49 -25.71
C ARG A 458 1.22 -7.58 -26.41
N GLU A 459 0.97 -7.24 -27.66
CA GLU A 459 1.84 -6.30 -28.42
C GLU A 459 1.86 -4.92 -27.75
N LYS A 460 0.70 -4.40 -27.35
CA LYS A 460 0.58 -3.12 -26.64
C LYS A 460 1.30 -3.12 -25.29
N TYR A 461 1.14 -4.18 -24.49
CA TYR A 461 1.89 -4.39 -23.25
C TYR A 461 3.41 -4.42 -23.47
N LEU A 462 3.88 -5.15 -24.50
CA LEU A 462 5.31 -5.19 -24.83
C LEU A 462 5.84 -3.83 -25.30
N SER A 463 5.00 -3.00 -25.93
CA SER A 463 5.37 -1.62 -26.26
C SER A 463 5.56 -0.75 -25.01
N TYR A 464 4.72 -0.89 -23.97
CA TYR A 464 4.92 -0.21 -22.69
C TYR A 464 6.16 -0.71 -21.94
N VAL A 465 6.43 -2.02 -21.95
CA VAL A 465 7.69 -2.56 -21.38
C VAL A 465 8.91 -1.98 -22.09
N ARG A 466 8.87 -1.85 -23.43
CA ARG A 466 9.94 -1.20 -24.19
C ARG A 466 10.06 0.28 -23.82
N GLU A 467 8.97 1.03 -23.80
CA GLU A 467 8.95 2.45 -23.49
C GLU A 467 9.54 2.74 -22.09
N LEU A 468 9.11 1.99 -21.08
CA LEU A 468 9.64 2.09 -19.71
C LEU A 468 11.15 1.77 -19.67
N ALA A 469 11.62 0.78 -20.44
CA ALA A 469 13.05 0.47 -20.53
C ALA A 469 13.86 1.52 -21.31
N GLU A 470 13.31 2.09 -22.38
CA GLU A 470 13.94 3.16 -23.16
C GLU A 470 14.08 4.45 -22.33
N GLN A 471 13.00 4.86 -21.67
CA GLN A 471 12.91 6.13 -20.94
C GLN A 471 13.47 6.06 -19.52
N TRP A 472 13.09 5.05 -18.72
CA TRP A 472 13.22 5.10 -17.26
C TRP A 472 14.27 4.14 -16.68
N LEU A 473 14.71 3.15 -17.45
CA LEU A 473 15.90 2.36 -17.13
C LEU A 473 17.19 2.94 -17.77
N ASP A 474 17.11 4.05 -18.49
CA ASP A 474 18.30 4.77 -18.93
C ASP A 474 18.97 5.45 -17.73
N TRP A 475 20.18 5.01 -17.39
CA TRP A 475 20.92 5.58 -16.25
C TRP A 475 21.28 7.07 -16.45
N GLN A 476 21.31 7.58 -17.68
CA GLN A 476 21.47 9.01 -17.93
C GLN A 476 20.26 9.84 -17.47
N LYS A 477 19.06 9.23 -17.37
CA LYS A 477 17.85 9.86 -16.81
C LYS A 477 17.62 9.47 -15.34
N LEU A 478 17.71 8.19 -15.02
CA LEU A 478 17.44 7.66 -13.67
C LEU A 478 18.53 8.03 -12.66
N GLY A 479 19.80 8.01 -13.09
CA GLY A 479 20.95 8.27 -12.23
C GLY A 479 20.94 9.66 -11.59
N PRO A 480 20.71 10.76 -12.35
CA PRO A 480 20.56 12.09 -11.78
C PRO A 480 19.42 12.20 -10.75
N LEU A 481 18.27 11.56 -11.00
CA LEU A 481 17.14 11.57 -10.07
C LEU A 481 17.46 10.82 -8.77
N ALA A 482 18.06 9.63 -8.89
CA ALA A 482 18.50 8.86 -7.74
C ALA A 482 19.58 9.60 -6.93
N ALA A 483 20.51 10.29 -7.60
CA ALA A 483 21.54 11.09 -6.94
C ALA A 483 20.96 12.34 -6.23
N GLU A 484 19.97 13.02 -6.83
CA GLU A 484 19.29 14.15 -6.20
C GLU A 484 18.56 13.72 -4.92
N TYR A 485 17.81 12.62 -4.97
CA TYR A 485 17.13 12.06 -3.80
C TYR A 485 18.10 11.54 -2.74
N GLN A 486 19.16 10.83 -3.14
CA GLN A 486 20.19 10.35 -2.21
C GLN A 486 20.88 11.52 -1.50
N ALA A 487 21.23 12.59 -2.24
CA ALA A 487 21.85 13.79 -1.67
C ALA A 487 20.91 14.50 -0.68
N LEU A 488 19.62 14.63 -1.00
CA LEU A 488 18.61 15.26 -0.14
C LEU A 488 18.53 14.61 1.26
N ILE A 489 18.63 13.28 1.33
CA ILE A 489 18.47 12.53 2.60
C ILE A 489 19.79 12.10 3.25
N THR A 490 20.93 12.28 2.58
CA THR A 490 22.24 11.76 3.00
C THR A 490 22.60 12.06 4.45
N ASP A 491 22.51 13.33 4.87
CA ASP A 491 22.93 13.70 6.23
C ASP A 491 21.97 13.22 7.31
N ALA A 492 20.68 13.08 6.97
CA ALA A 492 19.70 12.48 7.87
C ALA A 492 19.92 10.96 8.01
N VAL A 493 20.28 10.25 6.93
CA VAL A 493 20.62 8.82 6.98
C VAL A 493 21.92 8.57 7.76
N LYS A 494 22.92 9.45 7.64
CA LYS A 494 24.14 9.39 8.48
C LYS A 494 23.82 9.54 9.97
N ALA A 495 22.95 10.48 10.31
CA ALA A 495 22.54 10.76 11.70
C ALA A 495 21.51 9.77 12.28
N ASP A 496 21.00 8.85 11.45
CA ASP A 496 19.98 7.87 11.82
C ASP A 496 20.60 6.69 12.58
N THR A 497 20.28 6.57 13.87
CA THR A 497 20.74 5.49 14.76
C THR A 497 19.82 4.25 14.77
N ARG A 498 18.73 4.27 13.97
CA ARG A 498 17.64 3.27 13.99
C ARG A 498 17.30 2.64 12.66
N LYS A 499 17.90 3.12 11.56
CA LYS A 499 17.81 2.51 10.23
C LYS A 499 18.14 1.01 10.28
N LEU A 500 17.53 0.27 9.35
CA LEU A 500 17.62 -1.20 9.27
C LEU A 500 18.89 -1.64 8.52
N ASP A 501 19.45 -0.74 7.70
CA ASP A 501 20.63 -0.93 6.88
C ASP A 501 21.78 0.01 7.28
N SER A 502 23.01 -0.38 6.98
CA SER A 502 24.18 0.45 7.25
C SER A 502 24.24 1.70 6.35
N THR A 503 24.93 2.74 6.80
CA THR A 503 25.21 3.93 5.96
C THR A 503 26.02 3.57 4.71
N GLU A 504 26.86 2.53 4.76
CA GLU A 504 27.62 2.03 3.61
C GLU A 504 26.72 1.32 2.60
N SER A 505 25.73 0.54 3.08
CA SER A 505 24.68 -0.07 2.25
C SER A 505 23.90 1.01 1.49
N PHE A 506 23.48 2.08 2.18
CA PHE A 506 22.78 3.22 1.57
C PHE A 506 23.55 3.87 0.41
N PHE A 507 24.87 4.02 0.53
CA PHE A 507 25.69 4.57 -0.55
C PHE A 507 25.93 3.56 -1.67
N SER A 508 26.32 2.33 -1.33
CA SER A 508 26.67 1.30 -2.31
C SER A 508 25.46 0.86 -3.15
N SER A 509 24.30 0.59 -2.54
CA SER A 509 23.10 0.08 -3.23
C SER A 509 22.55 0.99 -4.34
N VAL A 510 23.00 2.25 -4.48
CA VAL A 510 22.63 3.12 -5.63
C VAL A 510 23.52 2.84 -6.85
N THR A 511 24.85 2.83 -6.70
CA THR A 511 25.79 2.75 -7.85
C THR A 511 26.65 1.49 -7.89
N ASN A 512 27.02 0.93 -6.74
CA ASN A 512 27.99 -0.16 -6.60
C ASN A 512 27.27 -1.44 -6.17
N SER A 513 27.13 -2.42 -7.08
CA SER A 513 26.60 -3.73 -6.69
C SER A 513 27.53 -4.37 -5.66
N VAL A 514 27.02 -4.65 -4.46
CA VAL A 514 27.78 -5.29 -3.40
C VAL A 514 27.84 -6.79 -3.73
N PRO A 515 29.04 -7.40 -3.91
CA PRO A 515 29.14 -8.84 -4.05
C PRO A 515 28.49 -9.53 -2.84
N PRO A 516 27.79 -10.66 -2.99
CA PRO A 516 27.29 -11.41 -1.85
C PRO A 516 28.47 -11.75 -0.94
N ASN A 517 28.51 -11.14 0.26
CA ASN A 517 29.65 -11.23 1.17
C ASN A 517 30.00 -12.70 1.42
N ALA A 518 31.28 -13.05 1.26
CA ALA A 518 31.81 -14.40 1.47
C ALA A 518 31.80 -14.76 2.98
N GLY A 519 30.60 -14.99 3.51
CA GLY A 519 30.31 -15.22 4.92
C GLY A 519 28.82 -15.11 5.27
N VAL A 520 28.05 -14.26 4.57
CA VAL A 520 26.65 -13.96 4.92
C VAL A 520 25.69 -14.94 4.26
N ARG A 521 25.30 -15.98 5.00
CA ARG A 521 24.31 -16.99 4.55
C ARG A 521 22.87 -16.60 4.89
N ARG A 522 22.28 -15.67 4.11
CA ARG A 522 20.88 -15.69 3.59
C ARG A 522 20.37 -14.30 3.22
N GLY A 523 20.02 -14.14 1.95
CA GLY A 523 19.36 -12.98 1.34
C GLY A 523 19.47 -13.10 -0.18
N PRO A 524 18.55 -12.52 -0.98
CA PRO A 524 18.74 -12.44 -2.43
C PRO A 524 19.98 -11.57 -2.76
N PRO A 525 20.69 -11.81 -3.88
CA PRO A 525 21.88 -11.04 -4.22
C PRO A 525 21.53 -9.55 -4.40
N GLN A 526 22.29 -8.67 -3.74
CA GLN A 526 22.06 -7.23 -3.72
C GLN A 526 22.63 -6.57 -4.98
N ILE A 527 21.80 -6.44 -6.02
CA ILE A 527 22.11 -5.60 -7.18
C ILE A 527 21.88 -4.12 -6.85
N SER A 528 22.77 -3.23 -7.31
CA SER A 528 22.56 -1.78 -7.18
C SER A 528 21.52 -1.26 -8.16
N LEU A 529 20.88 -0.12 -7.86
CA LEU A 529 19.91 0.53 -8.76
C LEU A 529 20.50 0.74 -10.16
N LYS A 530 21.77 1.20 -10.24
CA LYS A 530 22.51 1.35 -11.49
C LYS A 530 22.63 0.03 -12.26
N SER A 531 23.18 -1.00 -11.63
CA SER A 531 23.39 -2.29 -12.28
C SER A 531 22.08 -2.96 -12.70
N PHE A 532 21.02 -2.81 -11.90
CA PHE A 532 19.68 -3.24 -12.27
C PHE A 532 19.23 -2.51 -13.53
N ALA A 533 19.25 -1.18 -13.54
CA ALA A 533 18.77 -0.37 -14.67
C ALA A 533 19.51 -0.69 -15.97
N GLU A 534 20.85 -0.67 -15.95
CA GLU A 534 21.68 -0.92 -17.13
C GLU A 534 21.45 -2.33 -17.71
N GLN A 535 21.45 -3.37 -16.86
CA GLN A 535 21.30 -4.76 -17.32
C GLN A 535 19.85 -5.08 -17.72
N ARG A 536 18.87 -4.63 -16.94
CA ARG A 536 17.44 -4.82 -17.24
C ARG A 536 17.06 -4.14 -18.55
N ARG A 537 17.55 -2.92 -18.78
CA ARG A 537 17.39 -2.21 -20.06
C ARG A 537 18.01 -2.97 -21.23
N ALA A 538 19.28 -3.39 -21.09
CA ALA A 538 19.96 -4.13 -22.15
C ALA A 538 19.22 -5.42 -22.54
N TYR A 539 18.62 -6.12 -21.57
CA TYR A 539 17.77 -7.29 -21.83
C TYR A 539 16.44 -6.94 -22.51
N LEU A 540 15.69 -5.96 -21.98
CA LEU A 540 14.36 -5.60 -22.49
C LEU A 540 14.39 -4.97 -23.89
N LEU A 541 15.47 -4.26 -24.23
CA LEU A 541 15.66 -3.65 -25.55
C LEU A 541 16.34 -4.57 -26.57
N LYS A 542 16.77 -5.76 -26.17
CA LYS A 542 17.37 -6.75 -27.08
C LYS A 542 16.37 -7.15 -28.17
N PRO A 543 16.73 -7.10 -29.46
CA PRO A 543 15.87 -7.57 -30.54
C PRO A 543 15.48 -9.04 -30.32
N ARG A 544 14.19 -9.30 -30.20
CA ARG A 544 13.64 -10.66 -30.15
C ARG A 544 13.29 -11.12 -31.57
N PRO A 545 13.49 -12.40 -31.92
CA PRO A 545 12.94 -12.94 -33.15
C PRO A 545 11.42 -12.77 -33.15
N LYS A 546 10.84 -12.47 -34.31
CA LYS A 546 9.38 -12.43 -34.46
C LYS A 546 8.85 -13.86 -34.31
N THR A 547 8.10 -14.09 -33.23
CA THR A 547 7.35 -15.34 -32.97
C THR A 547 5.97 -15.29 -33.60
#